data_AF-A0A5C3QM36-F1
#
_entry.id   AF-A0A5C3QM36-F1
#
_cell.length_a   1.000
_cell.length_b   1.000
_cell.length_c   1.000
_cell.angle_alpha   90.00
_cell.angle_beta   90.00
_cell.angle_gamma   90.00
#
_symmetry.space_group_name_H-M   'P 1'
#
loop_
_entity.id
_entity.type
_entity.pdbx_description
1 polymer ?
#
loop_
_entity_poly.entity_id
_entity_poly.type
_entity_poly.pdbx_seq_one_letter_code
_entity_poly.pdbx_strand_id
1 'polypeptide(L)'
;MAKAGCYSLHLGILLCTLLARLSYALNNGVGRLPYLGYNTWNAYHCDIDEELMLDIAKRMKSLGLYDAGYNWVNLDDCYAEKSRNAEGNIVEDQTRFKGGMKNLTSQIKEQGFHVGIYGDSGWYTCAGYPGSFRNEKRDARTFHDWGFELLKFDTCAVPYDSVIQQNNYGKFKPMSDAIIELAEETGTTPMIYSLCSWGWQQVWLWAHEQGQAWRTTQDIEPNWKSISYIINNNSFITQAADFYGHNDLDILEVGNGELDFEESKSHFTAWAFMKSPLLVSTDLTNITDASLSILTNQEIIAINQDDVVGTSISPFKWGYNQDWTWDPEHPAEYWSGRSQNGTVVMLLNTEDKPKAMTFQFHESPWLRVGRKYSIRDLWAHTDNGTASRAFTAEGVPRHGVVALLLKDAGPEDEGIAPPCNDPRLTTTWWWGCTQPGVNDGPDGATPPEHNKGDDTTHDHKTPVGTPAANTESPFCHSLSAYRYHFALSMLYYICC
;
A
#
# COMPACT_ATOMS: atom_id res chain seq x y z
N MET A 1 4.18 -47.31 60.84
CA MET A 1 4.98 -46.08 60.92
C MET A 1 6.23 -46.25 60.07
N ALA A 2 6.35 -45.55 58.93
CA ALA A 2 7.64 -45.12 58.33
C ALA A 2 7.38 -44.49 56.94
N LYS A 3 7.75 -43.21 56.81
CA LYS A 3 8.14 -42.46 55.60
C LYS A 3 7.25 -42.55 54.35
N ALA A 4 6.61 -41.41 54.06
CA ALA A 4 6.06 -41.09 52.75
C ALA A 4 7.16 -41.04 51.68
N GLY A 5 6.86 -41.55 50.49
CA GLY A 5 7.63 -41.31 49.25
C GLY A 5 6.80 -40.45 48.31
N CYS A 6 7.35 -39.31 47.89
CA CYS A 6 6.67 -38.38 47.00
C CYS A 6 6.81 -38.86 45.55
N TYR A 7 5.72 -39.26 44.90
CA TYR A 7 5.70 -39.52 43.47
C TYR A 7 5.28 -38.26 42.73
N SER A 8 6.21 -37.70 41.96
CA SER A 8 5.98 -36.47 41.19
C SER A 8 4.99 -36.74 40.05
N LEU A 9 3.89 -36.00 40.03
CA LEU A 9 2.89 -36.10 38.96
C LEU A 9 3.40 -35.31 37.75
N HIS A 10 3.91 -35.99 36.72
CA HIS A 10 4.23 -35.34 35.45
C HIS A 10 2.94 -34.94 34.71
N LEU A 11 2.43 -33.77 35.06
CA LEU A 11 1.34 -33.13 34.31
C LEU A 11 1.88 -32.69 32.95
N GLY A 12 1.46 -33.37 31.89
CA GLY A 12 1.87 -33.04 30.53
C GLY A 12 1.39 -31.64 30.13
N ILE A 13 2.33 -30.73 29.86
CA ILE A 13 2.03 -29.45 29.22
C ILE A 13 1.71 -29.76 27.77
N LEU A 14 0.42 -29.77 27.43
CA LEU A 14 -0.04 -29.83 26.05
C LEU A 14 0.38 -28.52 25.38
N LEU A 15 1.45 -28.56 24.58
CA LEU A 15 1.94 -27.39 23.86
C LEU A 15 0.93 -27.03 22.77
N CYS A 16 0.01 -26.11 23.07
CA CYS A 16 -0.96 -25.61 22.12
C CYS A 16 -0.24 -24.69 21.13
N THR A 17 0.38 -25.28 20.10
CA THR A 17 0.97 -24.55 19.00
C THR A 17 -0.15 -23.89 18.19
N LEU A 18 -0.52 -22.68 18.58
CA LEU A 18 -1.09 -21.72 17.64
C LEU A 18 -0.05 -21.49 16.55
N LEU A 19 -0.16 -22.27 15.46
CA LEU A 19 0.33 -21.85 14.16
C LEU A 19 -0.49 -20.62 13.77
N ALA A 20 -0.02 -19.45 14.17
CA ALA A 20 -0.32 -18.23 13.44
C ALA A 20 0.12 -18.48 12.01
N ARG A 21 -0.84 -18.78 11.13
CA ARG A 21 -0.61 -18.70 9.70
C ARG A 21 -0.39 -17.22 9.41
N LEU A 22 0.88 -16.82 9.36
CA LEU A 22 1.27 -15.72 8.50
C LEU A 22 0.78 -16.13 7.11
N SER A 23 -0.24 -15.44 6.61
CA SER A 23 -0.69 -15.64 5.24
C SER A 23 0.41 -15.10 4.33
N TYR A 24 1.28 -16.00 3.88
CA TYR A 24 2.24 -15.68 2.84
C TYR A 24 1.46 -15.40 1.55
N ALA A 25 1.79 -14.30 0.88
CA ALA A 25 1.32 -14.05 -0.48
C ALA A 25 1.64 -15.24 -1.41
N LEU A 26 0.92 -15.35 -2.53
CA LEU A 26 1.04 -16.40 -3.54
C LEU A 26 2.43 -16.35 -4.20
N ASN A 27 3.42 -16.90 -3.51
CA ASN A 27 4.80 -17.03 -3.95
C ASN A 27 4.93 -18.23 -4.90
N ASN A 28 4.34 -18.07 -6.08
CA ASN A 28 4.42 -18.99 -7.21
C ASN A 28 5.58 -18.64 -8.17
N GLY A 29 6.48 -17.75 -7.77
CA GLY A 29 7.68 -17.35 -8.52
C GLY A 29 7.52 -16.14 -9.45
N VAL A 30 6.34 -15.51 -9.54
CA VAL A 30 6.12 -14.31 -10.37
C VAL A 30 5.62 -13.10 -9.57
N GLY A 31 5.71 -11.90 -10.15
CA GLY A 31 5.19 -10.66 -9.53
C GLY A 31 5.82 -10.29 -8.18
N ARG A 32 7.05 -10.76 -7.90
CA ARG A 32 7.77 -10.44 -6.66
C ARG A 32 7.81 -8.94 -6.41
N LEU A 33 8.22 -8.18 -7.43
CA LEU A 33 8.17 -6.72 -7.47
C LEU A 33 6.96 -6.26 -8.28
N PRO A 34 6.50 -5.01 -8.11
CA PRO A 34 5.50 -4.42 -8.99
C PRO A 34 5.99 -4.45 -10.44
N TYR A 35 5.11 -4.71 -11.40
CA TYR A 35 5.48 -4.71 -12.82
C TYR A 35 5.44 -3.28 -13.40
N LEU A 36 6.43 -2.96 -14.25
CA LEU A 36 6.56 -1.68 -14.94
C LEU A 36 6.32 -1.87 -16.44
N GLY A 37 5.46 -1.07 -17.04
CA GLY A 37 5.20 -1.20 -18.47
C GLY A 37 4.28 -0.16 -19.07
N TYR A 38 3.66 -0.54 -20.17
CA TYR A 38 2.62 0.23 -20.85
C TYR A 38 1.29 -0.52 -20.79
N ASN A 39 0.19 0.20 -20.64
CA ASN A 39 -1.16 -0.31 -20.86
C ASN A 39 -1.87 0.59 -21.88
N THR A 40 -2.68 0.01 -22.75
CA THR A 40 -3.30 0.71 -23.88
C THR A 40 -4.56 1.51 -23.54
N TRP A 41 -5.17 1.32 -22.36
CA TRP A 41 -6.54 1.76 -22.08
C TRP A 41 -6.75 3.28 -22.06
N ASN A 42 -5.98 4.05 -21.30
CA ASN A 42 -6.26 5.49 -21.10
C ASN A 42 -5.85 6.33 -22.32
N ALA A 43 -4.87 5.86 -23.11
CA ALA A 43 -4.45 6.52 -24.34
C ALA A 43 -5.39 6.23 -25.54
N TYR A 44 -5.90 5.00 -25.67
CA TYR A 44 -6.53 4.53 -26.91
C TYR A 44 -7.89 3.86 -26.74
N HIS A 45 -8.26 3.45 -25.53
CA HIS A 45 -9.47 2.65 -25.25
C HIS A 45 -9.58 1.43 -26.19
N CYS A 46 -10.62 1.37 -27.03
CA CYS A 46 -10.79 0.30 -28.03
C CYS A 46 -10.05 0.55 -29.37
N ASP A 47 -9.42 1.71 -29.60
CA ASP A 47 -8.75 2.05 -30.87
C ASP A 47 -7.31 1.50 -30.90
N ILE A 48 -7.19 0.18 -30.80
CA ILE A 48 -5.92 -0.53 -30.64
C ILE A 48 -5.77 -1.64 -31.69
N ASP A 49 -4.58 -1.82 -32.25
CA ASP A 49 -4.30 -2.86 -33.25
C ASP A 49 -2.86 -3.42 -33.16
N GLU A 50 -2.53 -4.36 -34.04
CA GLU A 50 -1.22 -5.00 -34.11
C GLU A 50 -0.07 -4.01 -34.42
N GLU A 51 -0.31 -3.01 -35.26
CA GLU A 51 0.72 -2.02 -35.64
C GLU A 51 1.00 -1.07 -34.48
N LEU A 52 -0.05 -0.59 -33.80
CA LEU A 52 0.05 0.25 -32.61
C LEU A 52 0.83 -0.44 -31.49
N MET A 53 0.51 -1.70 -31.18
CA MET A 53 1.19 -2.47 -30.13
C MET A 53 2.70 -2.64 -30.42
N LEU A 54 3.07 -2.82 -31.69
CA LEU A 54 4.47 -2.89 -32.12
C LEU A 54 5.16 -1.52 -32.14
N ASP A 55 4.44 -0.43 -32.41
CA ASP A 55 4.97 0.94 -32.35
C ASP A 55 5.18 1.41 -30.91
N ILE A 56 4.26 1.10 -29.98
CA ILE A 56 4.43 1.32 -28.53
C ILE A 56 5.73 0.69 -28.04
N ALA A 57 5.97 -0.60 -28.32
CA ALA A 57 7.19 -1.30 -27.92
C ALA A 57 8.47 -0.60 -28.45
N LYS A 58 8.46 -0.16 -29.72
CA LYS A 58 9.58 0.59 -30.31
C LYS A 58 9.78 1.95 -29.64
N ARG A 59 8.69 2.67 -29.35
CA ARG A 59 8.73 3.99 -28.71
C ARG A 59 9.21 3.94 -27.28
N MET A 60 8.75 2.96 -26.50
CA MET A 60 9.24 2.73 -25.13
C MET A 60 10.76 2.57 -25.10
N LYS A 61 11.37 1.94 -26.14
CA LYS A 61 12.82 1.92 -26.29
C LYS A 61 13.41 3.26 -26.72
N SER A 62 12.89 3.88 -27.78
CA SER A 62 13.47 5.13 -28.29
C SER A 62 13.37 6.31 -27.32
N LEU A 63 12.40 6.29 -26.41
CA LEU A 63 12.18 7.28 -25.35
C LEU A 63 12.88 6.93 -24.03
N GLY A 64 13.60 5.81 -23.95
CA GLY A 64 14.31 5.38 -22.73
C GLY A 64 13.43 4.82 -21.60
N LEU A 65 12.12 4.62 -21.83
CA LEU A 65 11.24 3.95 -20.85
C LEU A 65 11.68 2.51 -20.60
N TYR A 66 12.07 1.76 -21.64
CA TYR A 66 12.61 0.40 -21.45
C TYR A 66 13.86 0.38 -20.55
N ASP A 67 14.76 1.35 -20.74
CA ASP A 67 15.99 1.50 -19.94
C ASP A 67 15.70 2.04 -18.52
N ALA A 68 14.53 2.62 -18.30
CA ALA A 68 13.96 2.94 -16.98
C ALA A 68 13.21 1.75 -16.33
N GLY A 69 13.21 0.58 -16.96
CA GLY A 69 12.63 -0.65 -16.41
C GLY A 69 11.21 -0.96 -16.88
N TYR A 70 10.60 -0.14 -17.73
CA TYR A 70 9.28 -0.41 -18.32
C TYR A 70 9.39 -1.48 -19.40
N ASN A 71 9.30 -2.74 -18.98
CA ASN A 71 9.54 -3.92 -19.82
C ASN A 71 8.28 -4.74 -20.12
N TRP A 72 7.08 -4.33 -19.67
CA TRP A 72 5.80 -4.92 -20.05
C TRP A 72 5.06 -4.09 -21.11
N VAL A 73 4.41 -4.75 -22.08
CA VAL A 73 3.46 -4.14 -23.02
C VAL A 73 2.12 -4.87 -22.88
N ASN A 74 1.14 -4.21 -22.27
CA ASN A 74 -0.15 -4.80 -21.91
C ASN A 74 -1.26 -4.34 -22.86
N LEU A 75 -1.90 -5.33 -23.48
CA LEU A 75 -3.11 -5.16 -24.28
C LEU A 75 -4.33 -5.15 -23.35
N ASP A 76 -5.11 -4.08 -23.38
CA ASP A 76 -6.34 -3.98 -22.57
C ASP A 76 -7.56 -4.56 -23.33
N ASP A 77 -8.78 -4.20 -22.94
CA ASP A 77 -10.02 -4.69 -23.55
C ASP A 77 -10.12 -4.40 -25.07
N CYS A 78 -11.16 -4.93 -25.71
CA CYS A 78 -11.51 -4.74 -27.12
C CYS A 78 -10.62 -5.44 -28.15
N TYR A 79 -9.71 -6.34 -27.77
CA TYR A 79 -8.86 -7.07 -28.72
C TYR A 79 -9.54 -8.22 -29.48
N ALA A 80 -10.70 -8.68 -29.01
CA ALA A 80 -11.35 -9.90 -29.47
C ALA A 80 -12.45 -9.65 -30.51
N GLU A 81 -12.84 -10.69 -31.24
CA GLU A 81 -14.15 -10.75 -31.90
C GLU A 81 -15.27 -10.68 -30.85
N LYS A 82 -16.42 -10.10 -31.22
CA LYS A 82 -17.59 -9.99 -30.31
C LYS A 82 -18.23 -11.34 -29.94
N SER A 83 -17.88 -12.41 -30.66
CA SER A 83 -18.39 -13.77 -30.45
C SER A 83 -17.23 -14.75 -30.33
N ARG A 84 -17.37 -15.72 -29.42
CA ARG A 84 -16.51 -16.92 -29.39
C ARG A 84 -16.71 -17.76 -30.66
N ASN A 85 -15.71 -18.55 -31.04
CA ASN A 85 -15.81 -19.49 -32.16
C ASN A 85 -16.70 -20.71 -31.82
N ALA A 86 -16.83 -21.65 -32.77
CA ALA A 86 -17.65 -22.85 -32.60
C ALA A 86 -17.15 -23.78 -31.48
N GLU A 87 -15.84 -23.75 -31.20
CA GLU A 87 -15.17 -24.49 -30.13
C GLU A 87 -15.33 -23.80 -28.75
N GLY A 88 -15.85 -22.57 -28.72
CA GLY A 88 -16.06 -21.76 -27.52
C GLY A 88 -14.82 -20.99 -27.05
N ASN A 89 -13.79 -20.86 -27.88
CA ASN A 89 -12.59 -20.06 -27.60
C ASN A 89 -12.86 -18.57 -27.87
N ILE A 90 -12.16 -17.70 -27.15
CA ILE A 90 -11.96 -16.30 -27.59
C ILE A 90 -11.11 -16.33 -28.87
N VAL A 91 -11.41 -15.45 -29.81
CA VAL A 91 -10.64 -15.24 -31.04
C VAL A 91 -10.32 -13.75 -31.14
N GLU A 92 -9.13 -13.41 -31.57
CA GLU A 92 -8.71 -12.03 -31.82
C GLU A 92 -9.45 -11.40 -33.01
N ASP A 93 -9.71 -10.09 -32.95
CA ASP A 93 -10.30 -9.33 -34.06
C ASP A 93 -9.42 -9.50 -35.31
N GLN A 94 -9.95 -10.17 -36.33
CA GLN A 94 -9.18 -10.57 -37.51
C GLN A 94 -8.84 -9.37 -38.44
N THR A 95 -9.41 -8.19 -38.19
CA THR A 95 -9.12 -6.95 -38.93
C THR A 95 -7.98 -6.16 -38.29
N ARG A 96 -7.94 -6.14 -36.95
CA ARG A 96 -6.97 -5.39 -36.14
C ARG A 96 -5.73 -6.21 -35.79
N PHE A 97 -5.86 -7.54 -35.67
CA PHE A 97 -4.77 -8.47 -35.33
C PHE A 97 -4.57 -9.52 -36.43
N LYS A 98 -4.35 -9.05 -37.67
CA LYS A 98 -4.26 -9.88 -38.89
C LYS A 98 -3.14 -10.93 -38.87
N GLY A 99 -2.06 -10.69 -38.12
CA GLY A 99 -0.98 -11.66 -37.90
C GLY A 99 -1.32 -12.72 -36.85
N GLY A 100 -2.39 -12.51 -36.08
CA GLY A 100 -2.79 -13.33 -34.94
C GLY A 100 -1.97 -13.02 -33.69
N MET A 101 -2.59 -13.18 -32.51
CA MET A 101 -2.00 -12.80 -31.22
C MET A 101 -0.62 -13.44 -30.96
N LYS A 102 -0.45 -14.70 -31.36
CA LYS A 102 0.84 -15.41 -31.21
C LYS A 102 1.98 -14.76 -32.00
N ASN A 103 1.70 -14.18 -33.16
CA ASN A 103 2.72 -13.49 -33.95
C ASN A 103 3.04 -12.10 -33.35
N LEU A 104 2.01 -11.41 -32.83
CA LEU A 104 2.18 -10.13 -32.13
C LEU A 104 3.05 -10.29 -30.88
N THR A 105 2.71 -11.24 -29.99
CA THR A 105 3.47 -11.48 -28.75
C THR A 105 4.90 -11.91 -29.06
N SER A 106 5.13 -12.77 -30.07
CA SER A 106 6.48 -13.14 -30.52
C SER A 106 7.30 -11.92 -30.96
N GLN A 107 6.75 -11.03 -31.79
CA GLN A 107 7.45 -9.82 -32.23
C GLN A 107 7.73 -8.81 -31.11
N ILE A 108 6.87 -8.73 -30.09
CA ILE A 108 7.12 -7.90 -28.89
C ILE A 108 8.22 -8.55 -28.02
N LYS A 109 8.19 -9.87 -27.83
CA LYS A 109 9.21 -10.62 -27.08
C LYS A 109 10.59 -10.65 -27.76
N GLU A 110 10.64 -10.66 -29.10
CA GLU A 110 11.89 -10.50 -29.86
C GLU A 110 12.53 -9.12 -29.63
N GLN A 111 11.73 -8.12 -29.25
CA GLN A 111 12.23 -6.83 -28.78
C GLN A 111 12.60 -6.84 -27.28
N GLY A 112 12.51 -7.96 -26.57
CA GLY A 112 12.92 -8.11 -25.16
C GLY A 112 11.87 -7.65 -24.14
N PHE A 113 10.63 -7.40 -24.56
CA PHE A 113 9.52 -7.07 -23.67
C PHE A 113 8.75 -8.32 -23.22
N HIS A 114 8.11 -8.22 -22.06
CA HIS A 114 7.02 -9.08 -21.63
C HIS A 114 5.67 -8.56 -22.14
N VAL A 115 4.65 -9.41 -22.16
CA VAL A 115 3.32 -9.08 -22.70
C VAL A 115 2.19 -9.49 -21.77
N GLY A 116 1.26 -8.57 -21.56
CA GLY A 116 0.02 -8.80 -20.83
C GLY A 116 -1.24 -8.70 -21.70
N ILE A 117 -2.30 -9.36 -21.27
CA ILE A 117 -3.63 -9.33 -21.91
C ILE A 117 -4.73 -9.05 -20.87
N TYR A 118 -5.90 -8.66 -21.35
CA TYR A 118 -7.12 -8.47 -20.58
C TYR A 118 -8.05 -9.71 -20.62
N GLY A 119 -8.74 -9.97 -19.52
CA GLY A 119 -9.91 -10.83 -19.44
C GLY A 119 -10.91 -10.31 -18.40
N ASP A 120 -12.05 -10.98 -18.23
CA ASP A 120 -13.09 -10.56 -17.27
C ASP A 120 -13.68 -11.77 -16.54
N SER A 121 -13.95 -11.62 -15.24
CA SER A 121 -14.64 -12.60 -14.39
C SER A 121 -16.16 -12.70 -14.64
N GLY A 122 -16.72 -11.84 -15.50
CA GLY A 122 -18.11 -11.82 -15.94
C GLY A 122 -18.38 -12.53 -17.27
N TRP A 123 -19.64 -12.43 -17.72
CA TRP A 123 -20.06 -12.97 -19.03
C TRP A 123 -19.48 -12.19 -20.20
N TYR A 124 -19.21 -10.92 -20.00
CA TYR A 124 -18.65 -9.99 -20.98
C TYR A 124 -17.62 -9.11 -20.30
N THR A 125 -16.65 -8.64 -21.09
CA THR A 125 -15.74 -7.57 -20.69
C THR A 125 -16.48 -6.25 -20.49
N CYS A 126 -15.82 -5.24 -19.92
CA CYS A 126 -16.41 -3.92 -19.71
C CYS A 126 -16.84 -3.24 -21.02
N ALA A 127 -16.10 -3.41 -22.12
CA ALA A 127 -16.48 -2.96 -23.47
C ALA A 127 -17.39 -3.96 -24.22
N GLY A 128 -17.88 -5.01 -23.56
CA GLY A 128 -18.87 -5.95 -24.08
C GLY A 128 -18.30 -6.96 -25.09
N TYR A 129 -17.07 -7.42 -24.92
CA TYR A 129 -16.47 -8.57 -25.62
C TYR A 129 -16.63 -9.85 -24.78
N PRO A 130 -16.30 -11.05 -25.26
CA PRO A 130 -16.50 -12.28 -24.49
C PRO A 130 -15.69 -12.29 -23.17
N GLY A 131 -16.38 -12.35 -22.02
CA GLY A 131 -15.77 -12.54 -20.71
C GLY A 131 -15.49 -14.02 -20.42
N SER A 132 -14.65 -14.30 -19.42
CA SER A 132 -14.11 -15.63 -19.14
C SER A 132 -14.92 -16.48 -18.16
N PHE A 133 -16.05 -15.98 -17.68
CA PHE A 133 -16.89 -16.72 -16.73
C PHE A 133 -17.29 -18.11 -17.26
N ARG A 134 -17.04 -19.16 -16.46
CA ARG A 134 -17.19 -20.59 -16.80
C ARG A 134 -16.34 -21.09 -17.97
N ASN A 135 -15.37 -20.30 -18.43
CA ASN A 135 -14.44 -20.62 -19.50
C ASN A 135 -12.98 -20.47 -19.04
N GLU A 136 -12.73 -20.34 -17.74
CA GLU A 136 -11.47 -19.88 -17.16
C GLU A 136 -10.28 -20.76 -17.58
N LYS A 137 -10.42 -22.10 -17.49
CA LYS A 137 -9.39 -23.04 -17.95
C LYS A 137 -9.10 -22.97 -19.45
N ARG A 138 -10.14 -22.72 -20.28
CA ARG A 138 -10.01 -22.60 -21.74
C ARG A 138 -9.34 -21.29 -22.12
N ASP A 139 -9.73 -20.21 -21.47
CA ASP A 139 -9.22 -18.88 -21.78
C ASP A 139 -7.80 -18.70 -21.25
N ALA A 140 -7.48 -19.20 -20.06
CA ALA A 140 -6.10 -19.26 -19.55
C ALA A 140 -5.17 -20.01 -20.52
N ARG A 141 -5.60 -21.18 -21.03
CA ARG A 141 -4.89 -21.93 -22.08
C ARG A 141 -4.76 -21.12 -23.37
N THR A 142 -5.82 -20.42 -23.80
CA THR A 142 -5.82 -19.57 -25.01
C THR A 142 -4.78 -18.44 -24.89
N PHE A 143 -4.78 -17.69 -23.79
CA PHE A 143 -3.85 -16.60 -23.52
C PHE A 143 -2.40 -17.09 -23.43
N HIS A 144 -2.17 -18.23 -22.78
CA HIS A 144 -0.87 -18.89 -22.72
C HIS A 144 -0.38 -19.38 -24.11
N ASP A 145 -1.25 -19.97 -24.93
CA ASP A 145 -0.89 -20.48 -26.26
C ASP A 145 -0.62 -19.35 -27.28
N TRP A 146 -1.25 -18.20 -27.06
CA TRP A 146 -0.92 -16.91 -27.67
C TRP A 146 0.34 -16.28 -27.09
N GLY A 147 0.89 -16.76 -25.97
CA GLY A 147 2.17 -16.35 -25.42
C GLY A 147 2.12 -15.19 -24.41
N PHE A 148 0.97 -14.86 -23.84
CA PHE A 148 0.87 -13.84 -22.80
C PHE A 148 1.40 -14.33 -21.44
N GLU A 149 1.94 -13.39 -20.65
CA GLU A 149 2.66 -13.65 -19.39
C GLU A 149 2.02 -12.92 -18.19
N LEU A 150 1.04 -12.04 -18.45
CA LEU A 150 0.26 -11.32 -17.45
C LEU A 150 -1.21 -11.28 -17.90
N LEU A 151 -2.13 -11.42 -16.95
CA LEU A 151 -3.56 -11.27 -17.13
C LEU A 151 -4.09 -10.17 -16.20
N LYS A 152 -4.50 -9.03 -16.76
CA LYS A 152 -5.44 -8.10 -16.10
C LYS A 152 -6.80 -8.78 -16.18
N PHE A 153 -7.44 -9.01 -15.04
CA PHE A 153 -8.73 -9.68 -14.98
C PHE A 153 -9.75 -8.79 -14.32
N ASP A 154 -10.79 -8.44 -15.04
CA ASP A 154 -11.79 -7.45 -14.65
C ASP A 154 -13.06 -8.08 -14.06
N THR A 155 -14.05 -7.26 -13.73
CA THR A 155 -15.24 -7.71 -13.00
C THR A 155 -16.55 -7.05 -13.43
N CYS A 156 -16.64 -6.70 -14.73
CA CYS A 156 -17.89 -6.28 -15.37
C CYS A 156 -18.87 -7.45 -15.57
N ALA A 157 -20.05 -7.16 -16.14
CA ALA A 157 -21.08 -8.13 -16.55
C ALA A 157 -21.36 -9.29 -15.55
N VAL A 158 -21.44 -8.95 -14.26
CA VAL A 158 -21.41 -9.92 -13.15
C VAL A 158 -22.52 -10.98 -13.24
N PRO A 159 -22.21 -12.28 -13.18
CA PRO A 159 -23.16 -13.36 -13.43
C PRO A 159 -24.04 -13.67 -12.19
N TYR A 160 -25.37 -13.63 -12.31
CA TYR A 160 -26.26 -14.00 -11.20
C TYR A 160 -26.34 -15.52 -10.99
N ASP A 161 -25.36 -16.10 -10.30
CA ASP A 161 -25.36 -17.52 -9.93
C ASP A 161 -24.60 -17.82 -8.60
N SER A 162 -24.21 -19.09 -8.39
CA SER A 162 -23.46 -19.56 -7.23
C SER A 162 -22.11 -18.87 -7.01
N VAL A 163 -21.53 -18.21 -8.03
CA VAL A 163 -20.29 -17.46 -7.88
C VAL A 163 -20.53 -16.10 -7.21
N ILE A 164 -21.68 -15.44 -7.44
CA ILE A 164 -22.08 -14.28 -6.60
C ILE A 164 -22.26 -14.70 -5.13
N GLN A 165 -22.75 -15.91 -4.85
CA GLN A 165 -22.84 -16.41 -3.47
C GLN A 165 -21.46 -16.56 -2.80
N GLN A 166 -20.38 -16.63 -3.59
CA GLN A 166 -18.98 -16.68 -3.14
C GLN A 166 -18.27 -15.32 -3.24
N ASN A 167 -18.99 -14.23 -3.55
CA ASN A 167 -18.46 -12.87 -3.62
C ASN A 167 -17.30 -12.72 -4.63
N ASN A 168 -16.56 -11.61 -4.59
CA ASN A 168 -15.37 -11.37 -5.42
C ASN A 168 -14.36 -12.52 -5.33
N TYR A 169 -14.13 -13.07 -4.13
CA TYR A 169 -13.24 -14.23 -3.95
C TYR A 169 -13.59 -15.38 -4.91
N GLY A 170 -14.87 -15.75 -5.00
CA GLY A 170 -15.34 -16.78 -5.93
C GLY A 170 -15.31 -16.41 -7.42
N LYS A 171 -15.21 -15.11 -7.77
CA LYS A 171 -15.05 -14.64 -9.16
C LYS A 171 -13.60 -14.74 -9.64
N PHE A 172 -12.64 -14.40 -8.77
CA PHE A 172 -11.22 -14.40 -9.10
C PHE A 172 -10.56 -15.77 -8.90
N LYS A 173 -11.01 -16.55 -7.91
CA LYS A 173 -10.44 -17.87 -7.62
C LYS A 173 -10.45 -18.86 -8.79
N PRO A 174 -11.53 -19.03 -9.59
CA PRO A 174 -11.56 -20.01 -10.68
C PRO A 174 -10.50 -19.75 -11.76
N MET A 175 -10.15 -18.49 -12.02
CA MET A 175 -9.09 -18.13 -12.96
C MET A 175 -7.70 -18.24 -12.31
N SER A 176 -7.54 -17.92 -11.02
CA SER A 176 -6.31 -18.25 -10.28
C SER A 176 -6.00 -19.76 -10.32
N ASP A 177 -6.99 -20.60 -9.98
CA ASP A 177 -6.86 -22.06 -10.03
C ASP A 177 -6.53 -22.55 -11.46
N ALA A 178 -7.14 -21.94 -12.48
CA ALA A 178 -6.86 -22.26 -13.88
C ALA A 178 -5.43 -21.90 -14.30
N ILE A 179 -4.89 -20.76 -13.87
CA ILE A 179 -3.50 -20.35 -14.15
C ILE A 179 -2.50 -21.28 -13.47
N ILE A 180 -2.79 -21.71 -12.23
CA ILE A 180 -1.94 -22.63 -11.47
C ILE A 180 -1.93 -24.02 -12.10
N GLU A 181 -3.10 -24.63 -12.36
CA GLU A 181 -3.19 -25.93 -13.04
C GLU A 181 -2.49 -25.91 -14.41
N LEU A 182 -2.64 -24.82 -15.17
CA LEU A 182 -2.03 -24.67 -16.49
C LEU A 182 -0.49 -24.65 -16.45
N ALA A 183 0.07 -23.97 -15.44
CA ALA A 183 1.51 -23.95 -15.19
C ALA A 183 2.03 -25.34 -14.80
N GLU A 184 1.30 -26.06 -13.95
CA GLU A 184 1.61 -27.44 -13.55
C GLU A 184 1.51 -28.43 -14.73
N GLU A 185 0.47 -28.33 -15.56
CA GLU A 185 0.25 -29.20 -16.74
C GLU A 185 1.38 -29.05 -17.78
N THR A 186 1.83 -27.81 -18.00
CA THR A 186 2.82 -27.49 -19.05
C THR A 186 4.27 -27.48 -18.57
N GLY A 187 4.49 -27.40 -17.25
CA GLY A 187 5.81 -27.17 -16.68
C GLY A 187 6.37 -25.76 -16.96
N THR A 188 5.50 -24.77 -17.17
CA THR A 188 5.91 -23.36 -17.38
C THR A 188 5.68 -22.51 -16.14
N THR A 189 6.25 -21.30 -16.15
CA THR A 189 5.93 -20.27 -15.17
C THR A 189 4.45 -19.84 -15.30
N PRO A 190 3.70 -19.66 -14.19
CA PRO A 190 2.34 -19.11 -14.24
C PRO A 190 2.33 -17.65 -14.71
N MET A 191 1.21 -17.22 -15.30
CA MET A 191 1.00 -15.80 -15.62
C MET A 191 0.91 -14.96 -14.34
N ILE A 192 1.39 -13.72 -14.38
CA ILE A 192 1.07 -12.71 -13.36
C ILE A 192 -0.44 -12.45 -13.42
N TYR A 193 -1.12 -12.55 -12.29
CA TYR A 193 -2.56 -12.33 -12.19
C TYR A 193 -2.85 -11.02 -11.47
N SER A 194 -3.41 -10.05 -12.19
CA SER A 194 -3.79 -8.73 -11.66
C SER A 194 -5.31 -8.62 -11.59
N LEU A 195 -5.84 -8.43 -10.37
CA LEU A 195 -7.27 -8.45 -10.08
C LEU A 195 -7.85 -7.02 -10.19
N CYS A 196 -8.38 -6.66 -11.36
CA CYS A 196 -9.17 -5.46 -11.56
C CYS A 196 -10.55 -5.65 -10.89
N SER A 197 -10.59 -5.32 -9.58
CA SER A 197 -11.68 -5.63 -8.65
C SER A 197 -12.26 -4.38 -7.96
N TRP A 198 -11.74 -3.21 -8.32
CA TRP A 198 -12.14 -1.88 -7.86
C TRP A 198 -12.21 -1.66 -6.33
N GLY A 199 -11.39 -2.37 -5.56
CA GLY A 199 -11.43 -2.34 -4.09
C GLY A 199 -12.59 -3.09 -3.45
N TRP A 200 -13.49 -3.67 -4.25
CA TRP A 200 -14.75 -4.21 -3.76
C TRP A 200 -14.52 -5.38 -2.80
N GLN A 201 -15.29 -5.39 -1.71
CA GLN A 201 -15.25 -6.43 -0.67
C GLN A 201 -13.85 -6.59 -0.05
N GLN A 202 -13.19 -5.45 0.20
CA GLN A 202 -11.90 -5.34 0.87
C GLN A 202 -10.85 -6.29 0.26
N VAL A 203 -10.66 -6.19 -1.05
CA VAL A 203 -9.79 -7.08 -1.84
C VAL A 203 -8.39 -7.28 -1.24
N TRP A 204 -7.82 -6.23 -0.66
CA TRP A 204 -6.55 -6.23 0.07
C TRP A 204 -6.45 -7.22 1.24
N LEU A 205 -7.58 -7.74 1.75
CA LEU A 205 -7.58 -8.76 2.81
C LEU A 205 -7.35 -10.19 2.30
N TRP A 206 -7.58 -10.47 1.01
CA TRP A 206 -7.61 -11.85 0.48
C TRP A 206 -6.96 -12.05 -0.89
N ALA A 207 -6.76 -10.99 -1.69
CA ALA A 207 -6.22 -11.14 -3.05
C ALA A 207 -4.77 -11.63 -3.10
N HIS A 208 -3.98 -11.43 -2.05
CA HIS A 208 -2.64 -12.00 -1.92
C HIS A 208 -2.64 -13.54 -1.96
N GLU A 209 -3.77 -14.21 -1.69
CA GLU A 209 -3.92 -15.66 -1.87
C GLU A 209 -4.18 -16.07 -3.33
N GLN A 210 -4.55 -15.12 -4.19
CA GLN A 210 -5.08 -15.37 -5.53
C GLN A 210 -4.18 -14.83 -6.65
N GLY A 211 -3.58 -13.64 -6.49
CA GLY A 211 -2.77 -12.99 -7.51
C GLY A 211 -1.77 -11.99 -6.94
N GLN A 212 -0.99 -11.38 -7.82
CA GLN A 212 0.18 -10.57 -7.46
C GLN A 212 -0.11 -9.07 -7.43
N ALA A 213 -1.25 -8.62 -7.97
CA ALA A 213 -1.72 -7.25 -7.86
C ALA A 213 -3.25 -7.19 -7.77
N TRP A 214 -3.80 -6.15 -7.15
CA TRP A 214 -5.26 -5.96 -7.07
C TRP A 214 -5.66 -4.48 -7.03
N ARG A 215 -6.55 -4.06 -7.93
CA ARG A 215 -7.07 -2.69 -7.99
C ARG A 215 -7.81 -2.34 -6.70
N THR A 216 -7.40 -1.28 -6.02
CA THR A 216 -7.94 -0.89 -4.71
C THR A 216 -9.08 0.13 -4.75
N THR A 217 -9.33 0.73 -5.92
CA THR A 217 -10.36 1.75 -6.16
C THR A 217 -10.98 1.59 -7.55
N GLN A 218 -12.08 2.33 -7.80
CA GLN A 218 -12.61 2.56 -9.15
C GLN A 218 -11.55 3.14 -10.09
N ASP A 219 -11.87 3.20 -11.39
CA ASP A 219 -10.94 3.68 -12.42
C ASP A 219 -10.45 5.11 -12.14
N ILE A 220 -9.18 5.34 -12.41
CA ILE A 220 -8.53 6.63 -12.33
C ILE A 220 -9.08 7.59 -13.40
N GLU A 221 -8.94 8.88 -13.15
CA GLU A 221 -9.19 9.93 -14.14
C GLU A 221 -8.00 10.90 -14.14
N PRO A 222 -7.69 11.57 -15.26
CA PRO A 222 -6.52 12.44 -15.37
C PRO A 222 -6.79 13.84 -14.78
N ASN A 223 -7.15 13.88 -13.49
CA ASN A 223 -7.38 15.09 -12.70
C ASN A 223 -6.99 14.87 -11.23
N TRP A 224 -6.59 15.96 -10.55
CA TRP A 224 -6.08 15.90 -9.18
C TRP A 224 -7.04 15.22 -8.19
N LYS A 225 -8.35 15.43 -8.33
CA LYS A 225 -9.36 14.85 -7.43
C LYS A 225 -9.38 13.33 -7.46
N SER A 226 -9.13 12.72 -8.62
CA SER A 226 -9.00 11.26 -8.73
C SER A 226 -7.70 10.78 -8.07
N ILE A 227 -6.58 11.46 -8.33
CA ILE A 227 -5.28 11.17 -7.70
C ILE A 227 -5.38 11.25 -6.17
N SER A 228 -5.92 12.33 -5.62
CA SER A 228 -6.05 12.53 -4.17
C SER A 228 -7.03 11.54 -3.53
N TYR A 229 -8.11 11.18 -4.22
CA TYR A 229 -9.04 10.12 -3.80
C TYR A 229 -8.34 8.76 -3.69
N ILE A 230 -7.53 8.36 -4.68
CA ILE A 230 -6.83 7.08 -4.67
C ILE A 230 -5.77 7.05 -3.56
N ILE A 231 -4.98 8.12 -3.41
CA ILE A 231 -4.01 8.27 -2.32
C ILE A 231 -4.70 8.17 -0.95
N ASN A 232 -5.83 8.87 -0.76
CA ASN A 232 -6.59 8.82 0.49
C ASN A 232 -7.05 7.38 0.81
N ASN A 233 -7.65 6.67 -0.14
CA ASN A 233 -8.11 5.29 0.10
C ASN A 233 -6.94 4.34 0.39
N ASN A 234 -5.85 4.43 -0.38
CA ASN A 234 -4.70 3.54 -0.18
C ASN A 234 -3.96 3.82 1.14
N SER A 235 -4.05 5.03 1.69
CA SER A 235 -3.42 5.41 2.98
C SER A 235 -3.84 4.53 4.18
N PHE A 236 -5.03 3.90 4.12
CA PHE A 236 -5.56 3.02 5.17
C PHE A 236 -5.18 1.54 5.01
N ILE A 237 -4.58 1.17 3.86
CA ILE A 237 -4.36 -0.23 3.44
C ILE A 237 -2.94 -0.51 2.95
N THR A 238 -1.99 0.41 3.20
CA THR A 238 -0.57 0.28 2.82
C THR A 238 0.08 -1.03 3.29
N GLN A 239 -0.35 -1.57 4.42
CA GLN A 239 0.10 -2.84 5.01
C GLN A 239 -0.24 -4.10 4.18
N ALA A 240 -1.05 -3.98 3.13
CA ALA A 240 -1.38 -5.08 2.23
C ALA A 240 -0.37 -5.25 1.08
N ALA A 241 0.47 -4.25 0.80
CA ALA A 241 1.46 -4.28 -0.27
C ALA A 241 2.84 -4.71 0.27
N ASP A 242 3.35 -5.85 -0.23
CA ASP A 242 4.70 -6.38 0.01
C ASP A 242 5.12 -7.29 -1.17
N PHE A 243 6.26 -7.97 -1.09
CA PHE A 243 6.68 -8.91 -2.13
C PHE A 243 5.58 -9.93 -2.49
N TYR A 244 5.41 -10.16 -3.80
CA TYR A 244 4.40 -11.07 -4.39
C TYR A 244 2.93 -10.64 -4.23
N GLY A 245 2.63 -9.44 -3.71
CA GLY A 245 1.26 -8.96 -3.60
C GLY A 245 1.19 -7.46 -3.40
N HIS A 246 0.74 -6.74 -4.43
CA HIS A 246 0.76 -5.27 -4.47
C HIS A 246 -0.66 -4.69 -4.54
N ASN A 247 -0.91 -3.63 -3.78
CA ASN A 247 -2.05 -2.76 -4.04
C ASN A 247 -1.84 -2.09 -5.41
N ASP A 248 -2.77 -2.28 -6.34
CA ASP A 248 -2.77 -1.61 -7.63
C ASP A 248 -3.62 -0.33 -7.50
N LEU A 249 -2.97 0.82 -7.70
CA LEU A 249 -3.58 2.14 -7.62
C LEU A 249 -4.08 2.61 -8.99
N ASP A 250 -4.14 1.70 -9.97
CA ASP A 250 -4.50 1.93 -11.37
C ASP A 250 -3.39 2.58 -12.22
N ILE A 251 -3.67 2.64 -13.51
CA ILE A 251 -2.79 3.07 -14.60
C ILE A 251 -2.31 4.54 -14.41
N LEU A 252 -1.10 4.87 -14.88
CA LEU A 252 -0.52 6.21 -14.75
C LEU A 252 -1.08 7.19 -15.79
N GLU A 253 -1.79 8.21 -15.30
CA GLU A 253 -2.22 9.40 -16.07
C GLU A 253 -1.14 10.46 -16.35
N VAL A 254 0.15 10.15 -16.20
CA VAL A 254 1.24 11.12 -16.47
C VAL A 254 1.28 11.43 -17.99
N GLY A 255 0.92 12.66 -18.35
CA GLY A 255 0.80 13.10 -19.74
C GLY A 255 -0.63 13.18 -20.28
N ASN A 256 -1.64 12.81 -19.46
CA ASN A 256 -3.04 12.82 -19.85
C ASN A 256 -3.83 13.95 -19.17
N GLY A 257 -4.94 14.37 -19.81
CA GLY A 257 -5.95 15.26 -19.24
C GLY A 257 -5.44 16.63 -18.77
N GLU A 258 -5.81 17.01 -17.54
CA GLU A 258 -5.59 18.35 -16.99
C GLU A 258 -4.50 18.41 -15.89
N LEU A 259 -3.90 17.27 -15.55
CA LEU A 259 -2.83 17.18 -14.53
C LEU A 259 -1.62 18.03 -14.95
N ASP A 260 -1.23 18.97 -14.08
CA ASP A 260 0.00 19.73 -14.31
C ASP A 260 1.27 18.95 -13.91
N PHE A 261 2.43 19.59 -14.06
CA PHE A 261 3.72 18.97 -13.76
C PHE A 261 3.90 18.60 -12.28
N GLU A 262 3.41 19.41 -11.33
CA GLU A 262 3.54 19.14 -9.91
C GLU A 262 2.53 18.09 -9.45
N GLU A 263 1.31 18.13 -9.97
CA GLU A 263 0.28 17.09 -9.77
C GLU A 263 0.75 15.75 -10.36
N SER A 264 1.36 15.75 -11.54
CA SER A 264 1.96 14.56 -12.18
C SER A 264 3.15 14.00 -11.40
N LYS A 265 4.00 14.86 -10.81
CA LYS A 265 5.08 14.43 -9.91
C LYS A 265 4.53 13.77 -8.65
N SER A 266 3.49 14.37 -8.05
CA SER A 266 2.81 13.85 -6.86
C SER A 266 2.18 12.48 -7.11
N HIS A 267 1.41 12.36 -8.19
CA HIS A 267 0.86 11.10 -8.71
C HIS A 267 1.96 10.04 -8.85
N PHE A 268 2.99 10.30 -9.65
CA PHE A 268 4.05 9.33 -9.90
C PHE A 268 4.81 8.91 -8.63
N THR A 269 5.13 9.86 -7.76
CA THR A 269 5.83 9.59 -6.49
C THR A 269 4.98 8.71 -5.58
N ALA A 270 3.70 9.02 -5.45
CA ALA A 270 2.76 8.29 -4.61
C ALA A 270 2.60 6.83 -5.09
N TRP A 271 2.40 6.60 -6.40
CA TRP A 271 2.28 5.26 -6.98
C TRP A 271 3.57 4.46 -6.80
N ALA A 272 4.72 5.06 -7.08
CA ALA A 272 6.03 4.42 -6.95
C ALA A 272 6.31 3.99 -5.50
N PHE A 273 6.15 4.90 -4.54
CA PHE A 273 6.45 4.65 -3.14
C PHE A 273 5.42 3.76 -2.43
N MET A 274 4.15 3.78 -2.87
CA MET A 274 3.13 2.85 -2.39
C MET A 274 3.17 1.48 -3.09
N LYS A 275 4.24 1.21 -3.86
CA LYS A 275 4.49 -0.09 -4.51
C LYS A 275 3.40 -0.51 -5.50
N SER A 276 2.70 0.44 -6.12
CA SER A 276 1.80 0.14 -7.23
C SER A 276 2.60 -0.41 -8.42
N PRO A 277 2.02 -1.28 -9.27
CA PRO A 277 2.46 -1.42 -10.64
C PRO A 277 2.48 -0.04 -11.32
N LEU A 278 3.46 0.20 -12.19
CA LEU A 278 3.63 1.49 -12.88
C LEU A 278 3.39 1.27 -14.38
N LEU A 279 2.16 1.49 -14.80
CA LEU A 279 1.71 1.33 -16.19
C LEU A 279 1.56 2.70 -16.85
N VAL A 280 2.42 3.03 -17.80
CA VAL A 280 2.25 4.21 -18.67
C VAL A 280 1.06 3.98 -19.59
N SER A 281 0.19 4.99 -19.76
CA SER A 281 -0.91 4.93 -20.73
C SER A 281 -1.21 6.31 -21.33
N THR A 282 -0.17 6.93 -21.89
CA THR A 282 -0.26 8.19 -22.63
C THR A 282 0.23 7.99 -24.06
N ASP A 283 -0.17 8.86 -24.98
CA ASP A 283 0.25 8.83 -26.38
C ASP A 283 1.77 9.12 -26.50
N LEU A 284 2.55 8.07 -26.72
CA LEU A 284 4.01 8.13 -26.89
C LEU A 284 4.45 8.82 -28.19
N THR A 285 3.53 9.18 -29.10
CA THR A 285 3.85 10.00 -30.27
C THR A 285 3.98 11.49 -29.93
N ASN A 286 3.23 11.96 -28.92
CA ASN A 286 3.12 13.37 -28.53
C ASN A 286 3.54 13.65 -27.08
N ILE A 287 4.11 12.67 -26.38
CA ILE A 287 4.58 12.80 -24.99
C ILE A 287 5.59 13.95 -24.84
N THR A 288 5.41 14.76 -23.79
CA THR A 288 6.29 15.91 -23.52
C THR A 288 7.56 15.50 -22.77
N ASP A 289 8.65 16.27 -22.94
CA ASP A 289 9.87 16.10 -22.15
C ASP A 289 9.61 16.14 -20.64
N ALA A 290 8.64 16.96 -20.20
CA ALA A 290 8.24 17.06 -18.80
C ALA A 290 7.61 15.75 -18.30
N SER A 291 6.61 15.21 -19.02
CA SER A 291 5.99 13.91 -18.73
C SER A 291 7.02 12.77 -18.77
N LEU A 292 7.92 12.78 -19.76
CA LEU A 292 8.96 11.77 -19.89
C LEU A 292 9.99 11.85 -18.74
N SER A 293 10.38 13.05 -18.29
CA SER A 293 11.28 13.23 -17.14
C SER A 293 10.70 12.70 -15.82
N ILE A 294 9.38 12.75 -15.67
CA ILE A 294 8.66 12.13 -14.54
C ILE A 294 8.76 10.61 -14.65
N LEU A 295 8.33 10.06 -15.79
CA LEU A 295 8.29 8.62 -16.04
C LEU A 295 9.69 7.96 -16.07
N THR A 296 10.77 8.71 -16.31
CA THR A 296 12.14 8.16 -16.35
C THR A 296 12.95 8.46 -15.08
N ASN A 297 12.32 8.91 -13.99
CA ASN A 297 13.01 9.17 -12.73
C ASN A 297 13.47 7.86 -12.05
N GLN A 298 14.70 7.46 -12.38
CA GLN A 298 15.39 6.26 -11.89
C GLN A 298 15.44 6.16 -10.35
N GLU A 299 15.55 7.28 -9.63
CA GLU A 299 15.67 7.23 -8.16
C GLU A 299 14.34 6.96 -7.48
N ILE A 300 13.24 7.45 -8.05
CA ILE A 300 11.87 7.13 -7.59
C ILE A 300 11.48 5.71 -8.00
N ILE A 301 11.82 5.29 -9.22
CA ILE A 301 11.63 3.92 -9.70
C ILE A 301 12.40 2.91 -8.84
N ALA A 302 13.63 3.24 -8.41
CA ALA A 302 14.42 2.39 -7.52
C ALA A 302 13.77 2.16 -6.15
N ILE A 303 12.91 3.08 -5.66
CA ILE A 303 12.12 2.83 -4.45
C ILE A 303 10.98 1.84 -4.74
N ASN A 304 10.30 1.96 -5.88
CA ASN A 304 9.28 0.98 -6.29
C ASN A 304 9.89 -0.43 -6.45
N GLN A 305 11.01 -0.51 -7.17
CA GLN A 305 11.73 -1.74 -7.53
C GLN A 305 12.75 -2.22 -6.50
N ASP A 306 12.67 -1.74 -5.25
CA ASP A 306 13.57 -2.18 -4.17
C ASP A 306 13.44 -3.68 -3.91
N ASP A 307 14.51 -4.42 -4.19
CA ASP A 307 14.57 -5.88 -4.12
C ASP A 307 14.88 -6.42 -2.71
N VAL A 308 15.07 -5.56 -1.71
CA VAL A 308 15.25 -5.92 -0.29
C VAL A 308 14.03 -5.50 0.55
N VAL A 309 13.37 -4.41 0.19
CA VAL A 309 12.15 -3.92 0.88
C VAL A 309 10.95 -3.91 -0.06
N GLY A 310 10.08 -4.93 0.06
CA GLY A 310 8.85 -5.04 -0.71
C GLY A 310 7.71 -4.16 -0.21
N THR A 311 7.70 -3.80 1.09
CA THR A 311 6.61 -3.04 1.72
C THR A 311 6.43 -1.62 1.18
N SER A 312 5.18 -1.18 1.06
CA SER A 312 4.78 0.21 0.84
C SER A 312 5.33 1.17 1.91
N ILE A 313 5.49 2.46 1.56
CA ILE A 313 5.50 3.55 2.57
C ILE A 313 4.16 3.60 3.31
N SER A 314 4.13 4.18 4.52
CA SER A 314 2.89 4.41 5.27
C SER A 314 2.81 5.86 5.75
N PRO A 315 1.60 6.42 5.90
CA PRO A 315 1.42 7.74 6.49
C PRO A 315 1.77 7.68 7.98
N PHE A 316 2.47 8.70 8.48
CA PHE A 316 2.78 8.86 9.90
C PHE A 316 2.18 10.13 10.51
N LYS A 317 1.69 11.06 9.67
CA LYS A 317 0.93 12.24 10.08
C LYS A 317 0.04 12.71 8.92
N TRP A 318 -1.24 12.98 9.17
CA TRP A 318 -2.17 13.43 8.13
C TRP A 318 -1.95 14.89 7.75
N GLY A 319 -1.46 15.74 8.66
CA GLY A 319 -1.09 17.12 8.34
C GLY A 319 -2.27 18.08 8.41
N TYR A 320 -2.92 18.32 7.27
CA TYR A 320 -4.12 19.18 7.17
C TYR A 320 -5.25 18.67 8.08
N ASN A 321 -5.44 17.36 8.11
CA ASN A 321 -6.44 16.67 8.92
C ASN A 321 -5.83 16.00 10.16
N GLN A 322 -6.69 15.62 11.11
CA GLN A 322 -6.31 14.71 12.20
C GLN A 322 -5.89 13.35 11.63
N ASP A 323 -4.92 12.69 12.26
CA ASP A 323 -4.46 11.36 11.86
C ASP A 323 -5.62 10.35 11.74
N TRP A 324 -5.55 9.51 10.71
CA TRP A 324 -6.61 8.57 10.29
C TRP A 324 -7.95 9.18 9.86
N THR A 325 -7.99 10.47 9.49
CA THR A 325 -9.17 11.07 8.83
C THR A 325 -9.26 10.61 7.39
N TRP A 326 -10.41 10.03 6.99
CA TRP A 326 -10.69 9.79 5.57
C TRP A 326 -11.20 11.09 4.95
N ASP A 327 -10.40 11.68 4.07
CA ASP A 327 -10.71 12.90 3.33
C ASP A 327 -10.05 12.83 1.94
N PRO A 328 -10.82 12.68 0.85
CA PRO A 328 -10.27 12.56 -0.49
C PRO A 328 -9.83 13.89 -1.10
N GLU A 329 -10.20 15.04 -0.51
CA GLU A 329 -9.70 16.36 -0.95
C GLU A 329 -8.36 16.67 -0.25
N HIS A 330 -8.20 16.24 0.99
CA HIS A 330 -6.96 16.37 1.77
C HIS A 330 -6.50 15.03 2.38
N PRO A 331 -5.93 14.12 1.54
CA PRO A 331 -5.30 12.88 2.00
C PRO A 331 -4.16 13.12 2.99
N ALA A 332 -3.64 12.05 3.58
CA ALA A 332 -2.47 12.14 4.45
C ALA A 332 -1.28 12.83 3.75
N GLU A 333 -0.62 13.75 4.44
CA GLU A 333 0.43 14.58 3.86
C GLU A 333 1.86 14.09 4.15
N TYR A 334 2.09 13.34 5.24
CA TYR A 334 3.43 12.97 5.70
C TYR A 334 3.60 11.45 5.77
N TRP A 335 4.49 10.92 4.93
CA TRP A 335 4.67 9.48 4.77
C TRP A 335 6.14 9.08 4.88
N SER A 336 6.38 7.86 5.36
CA SER A 336 7.71 7.28 5.35
C SER A 336 7.70 5.76 5.28
N GLY A 337 8.77 5.20 4.72
CA GLY A 337 8.99 3.76 4.60
C GLY A 337 10.48 3.43 4.62
N ARG A 338 10.79 2.14 4.66
CA ARG A 338 12.16 1.67 4.51
C ARG A 338 12.48 1.48 3.02
N SER A 339 13.77 1.53 2.71
CA SER A 339 14.39 1.02 1.49
C SER A 339 15.71 0.35 1.88
N GLN A 340 16.30 -0.43 0.99
CA GLN A 340 17.64 -0.99 1.14
C GLN A 340 18.71 0.10 1.40
N ASN A 341 18.45 1.32 0.89
CA ASN A 341 19.39 2.43 0.91
C ASN A 341 19.16 3.44 2.05
N GLY A 342 18.08 3.32 2.84
CA GLY A 342 17.73 4.29 3.90
C GLY A 342 16.24 4.40 4.16
N THR A 343 15.83 5.46 4.86
CA THR A 343 14.41 5.79 5.06
C THR A 343 13.93 6.68 3.93
N VAL A 344 12.87 6.29 3.25
CA VAL A 344 12.20 7.12 2.25
C VAL A 344 11.17 8.00 2.95
N VAL A 345 11.06 9.26 2.55
CA VAL A 345 10.06 10.23 3.04
C VAL A 345 9.35 10.86 1.85
N MET A 346 8.03 10.94 1.92
CA MET A 346 7.20 11.72 0.98
C MET A 346 6.41 12.76 1.77
N LEU A 347 6.53 14.02 1.34
CA LEU A 347 5.73 15.14 1.84
C LEU A 347 4.85 15.61 0.69
N LEU A 348 3.53 15.44 0.83
CA LEU A 348 2.53 15.77 -0.18
C LEU A 348 1.75 17.01 0.26
N ASN A 349 1.83 18.10 -0.50
CA ASN A 349 1.03 19.29 -0.22
C ASN A 349 -0.36 19.15 -0.85
N THR A 350 -1.42 18.95 -0.05
CA THR A 350 -2.78 18.80 -0.58
C THR A 350 -3.55 20.11 -0.71
N GLU A 351 -2.91 21.27 -0.50
CA GLU A 351 -3.56 22.59 -0.61
C GLU A 351 -3.30 23.25 -1.97
N ASP A 352 -4.26 24.05 -2.45
CA ASP A 352 -4.21 24.87 -3.68
C ASP A 352 -3.14 25.99 -3.70
N LYS A 353 -2.26 26.04 -2.70
CA LYS A 353 -1.22 27.07 -2.57
C LYS A 353 0.10 26.47 -2.07
N PRO A 354 1.27 27.07 -2.39
CA PRO A 354 2.52 26.62 -1.83
C PRO A 354 2.58 26.73 -0.30
N LYS A 355 3.17 25.74 0.38
CA LYS A 355 3.34 25.77 1.84
C LYS A 355 4.66 25.18 2.31
N ALA A 356 5.07 25.57 3.53
CA ALA A 356 6.15 24.90 4.24
C ALA A 356 5.61 23.63 4.91
N MET A 357 6.35 22.52 4.82
CA MET A 357 5.97 21.23 5.40
C MET A 357 7.05 20.75 6.36
N THR A 358 6.71 20.64 7.65
CA THR A 358 7.66 20.32 8.72
C THR A 358 7.27 19.03 9.44
N PHE A 359 8.26 18.19 9.72
CA PHE A 359 8.09 17.05 10.61
C PHE A 359 9.28 16.89 11.56
N GLN A 360 9.01 16.32 12.73
CA GLN A 360 10.03 15.90 13.69
C GLN A 360 10.38 14.44 13.45
N PHE A 361 11.65 14.07 13.60
CA PHE A 361 12.15 12.71 13.34
C PHE A 361 11.57 11.66 14.29
N HIS A 362 10.96 12.05 15.42
CA HIS A 362 10.21 11.14 16.29
C HIS A 362 8.77 10.87 15.80
N GLU A 363 8.27 11.61 14.80
CA GLU A 363 6.94 11.36 14.22
C GLU A 363 6.98 10.20 13.21
N SER A 364 8.10 10.03 12.50
CA SER A 364 8.30 8.88 11.61
C SER A 364 8.79 7.66 12.41
N PRO A 365 8.18 6.48 12.26
CA PRO A 365 8.63 5.24 12.91
C PRO A 365 9.97 4.71 12.38
N TRP A 366 10.48 5.26 11.28
CA TRP A 366 11.71 4.83 10.62
C TRP A 366 12.92 5.75 10.89
N LEU A 367 12.69 6.87 11.58
CA LEU A 367 13.73 7.83 11.98
C LEU A 367 13.93 7.85 13.49
N ARG A 368 15.04 8.44 13.95
CA ARG A 368 15.45 8.46 15.35
C ARG A 368 15.96 9.82 15.78
N VAL A 369 15.56 10.24 16.98
CA VAL A 369 16.17 11.38 17.69
C VAL A 369 17.57 10.99 18.17
N GLY A 370 18.49 11.96 18.26
CA GLY A 370 19.90 11.69 18.59
C GLY A 370 20.72 11.10 17.44
N ARG A 371 20.16 11.04 16.22
CA ARG A 371 20.85 10.71 14.98
C ARG A 371 20.80 11.88 14.00
N LYS A 372 21.83 11.99 13.17
CA LYS A 372 21.84 12.79 11.95
C LYS A 372 21.51 11.91 10.76
N TYR A 373 20.85 12.47 9.76
CA TYR A 373 20.56 11.81 8.50
C TYR A 373 21.05 12.68 7.34
N SER A 374 21.74 12.10 6.36
CA SER A 374 22.03 12.77 5.09
C SER A 374 20.80 12.74 4.19
N ILE A 375 20.51 13.85 3.53
CA ILE A 375 19.27 14.04 2.77
C ILE A 375 19.58 14.05 1.28
N ARG A 376 18.98 13.11 0.55
CA ARG A 376 19.05 13.03 -0.92
C ARG A 376 17.68 13.36 -1.49
N ASP A 377 17.58 14.40 -2.32
CA ASP A 377 16.33 14.82 -2.97
C ASP A 377 16.14 14.11 -4.32
N LEU A 378 15.11 13.27 -4.42
CA LEU A 378 14.93 12.37 -5.56
C LEU A 378 14.33 13.06 -6.80
N TRP A 379 13.87 14.31 -6.68
CA TRP A 379 13.40 15.12 -7.81
C TRP A 379 14.45 16.13 -8.28
N ALA A 380 15.15 16.79 -7.36
CA ALA A 380 16.22 17.73 -7.69
C ALA A 380 17.55 17.04 -8.08
N HIS A 381 17.67 15.74 -7.77
CA HIS A 381 18.89 14.94 -7.88
C HIS A 381 20.12 15.54 -7.15
N THR A 382 19.89 16.20 -6.01
CA THR A 382 20.93 16.79 -5.13
C THR A 382 21.09 16.08 -3.78
N ASP A 383 22.29 16.18 -3.20
CA ASP A 383 22.57 15.90 -1.79
C ASP A 383 22.43 17.20 -0.96
N ASN A 384 21.37 17.29 -0.17
CA ASN A 384 20.97 18.50 0.57
C ASN A 384 21.56 18.52 2.01
N GLY A 385 22.79 18.01 2.17
CA GLY A 385 23.50 18.01 3.44
C GLY A 385 22.96 17.00 4.46
N THR A 386 22.96 17.38 5.74
CA THR A 386 22.44 16.55 6.85
C THR A 386 21.48 17.34 7.73
N ALA A 387 20.51 16.65 8.34
CA ALA A 387 19.64 17.20 9.37
C ALA A 387 19.56 16.28 10.59
N SER A 388 19.13 16.86 11.72
CA SER A 388 18.80 16.16 12.97
C SER A 388 17.52 16.76 13.55
N ARG A 389 16.78 15.95 14.31
CA ARG A 389 15.51 16.26 15.01
C ARG A 389 14.32 16.60 14.14
N ALA A 390 14.49 17.42 13.12
CA ALA A 390 13.42 17.89 12.27
C ALA A 390 13.89 18.10 10.83
N PHE A 391 12.94 18.14 9.92
CA PHE A 391 13.13 18.63 8.57
C PHE A 391 11.96 19.52 8.17
N THR A 392 12.25 20.57 7.41
CA THR A 392 11.25 21.43 6.77
C THR A 392 11.55 21.49 5.29
N ALA A 393 10.58 21.13 4.46
CA ALA A 393 10.56 21.53 3.06
C ALA A 393 9.91 22.91 2.95
N GLU A 394 10.64 23.89 2.43
CA GLU A 394 10.14 25.25 2.24
C GLU A 394 9.46 25.39 0.87
N GLY A 395 8.30 26.03 0.83
CA GLY A 395 7.64 26.42 -0.42
C GLY A 395 7.24 25.26 -1.34
N VAL A 396 6.87 24.10 -0.80
CA VAL A 396 6.33 22.96 -1.57
C VAL A 396 5.15 23.46 -2.41
N PRO A 397 5.16 23.34 -3.75
CA PRO A 397 4.09 23.87 -4.61
C PRO A 397 2.71 23.32 -4.25
N ARG A 398 1.65 24.01 -4.69
CA ARG A 398 0.29 23.45 -4.59
C ARG A 398 0.26 22.07 -5.25
N HIS A 399 -0.41 21.10 -4.64
CA HIS A 399 -0.49 19.71 -5.14
C HIS A 399 0.88 19.07 -5.46
N GLY A 400 1.96 19.64 -4.95
CA GLY A 400 3.33 19.22 -5.20
C GLY A 400 3.85 18.28 -4.13
N VAL A 401 4.94 17.60 -4.46
CA VAL A 401 5.56 16.57 -3.61
C VAL A 401 7.04 16.81 -3.40
N VAL A 402 7.51 16.48 -2.21
CA VAL A 402 8.93 16.33 -1.88
C VAL A 402 9.22 14.85 -1.64
N ALA A 403 10.17 14.30 -2.38
CA ALA A 403 10.57 12.90 -2.34
C ALA A 403 12.02 12.81 -1.85
N LEU A 404 12.26 12.25 -0.67
CA LEU A 404 13.58 12.21 -0.04
C LEU A 404 14.01 10.79 0.32
N LEU A 405 15.32 10.55 0.22
CA LEU A 405 15.99 9.41 0.83
C LEU A 405 16.93 9.88 1.95
N LEU A 406 16.61 9.49 3.17
CA LEU A 406 17.36 9.82 4.39
C LEU A 406 18.23 8.62 4.80
N LYS A 407 19.56 8.80 4.78
CA LYS A 407 20.53 7.77 5.21
C LYS A 407 21.10 8.14 6.57
N ASP A 408 21.21 7.19 7.48
CA ASP A 408 21.74 7.44 8.82
C ASP A 408 23.23 7.85 8.73
N ALA A 409 23.52 9.09 9.11
CA ALA A 409 24.83 9.74 8.99
C ALA A 409 25.60 9.76 10.33
N GLY A 410 25.14 9.02 11.34
CA GLY A 410 25.81 8.92 12.64
C GLY A 410 25.02 9.57 13.79
N PRO A 411 25.64 9.70 14.98
CA PRO A 411 25.03 10.40 16.10
C PRO A 411 24.81 11.89 15.77
N GLU A 412 23.87 12.51 16.48
CA GLU A 412 23.76 13.97 16.53
C GLU A 412 25.03 14.60 17.14
N ASP A 413 25.33 15.86 16.80
CA ASP A 413 26.49 16.56 17.33
C ASP A 413 26.38 16.80 18.84
N GLU A 414 27.52 16.68 19.53
CA GLU A 414 27.60 16.86 20.98
C GLU A 414 27.20 18.28 21.40
N GLY A 415 26.60 18.41 22.59
CA GLY A 415 26.18 19.69 23.16
C GLY A 415 24.83 20.23 22.67
N ILE A 416 24.18 19.60 21.68
CA ILE A 416 22.85 20.03 21.19
C ILE A 416 21.71 19.43 22.03
N ALA A 417 21.96 18.43 22.89
CA ALA A 417 20.97 17.70 23.69
C ALA A 417 19.90 18.65 24.30
N PRO A 418 18.59 18.41 24.07
CA PRO A 418 17.58 19.32 24.58
C PRO A 418 17.60 19.29 26.12
N PRO A 419 17.48 20.44 26.81
CA PRO A 419 17.07 20.41 28.20
C PRO A 419 15.71 19.69 28.26
N CYS A 420 15.56 18.75 29.20
CA CYS A 420 14.45 17.79 29.22
C CYS A 420 13.09 18.51 29.28
N ASN A 421 12.46 18.71 28.13
CA ASN A 421 11.29 19.58 27.99
C ASN A 421 10.31 19.07 26.91
N ASP A 422 10.03 17.76 26.89
CA ASP A 422 8.79 17.25 26.30
C ASP A 422 7.69 17.32 27.37
N PRO A 423 6.63 18.13 27.18
CA PRO A 423 5.53 18.23 28.14
C PRO A 423 4.84 16.89 28.43
N ARG A 424 4.90 15.91 27.52
CA ARG A 424 4.34 14.56 27.70
C ARG A 424 5.21 13.66 28.60
N LEU A 425 6.50 13.96 28.74
CA LEU A 425 7.39 13.27 29.67
C LEU A 425 7.37 13.89 31.08
N THR A 426 6.90 15.14 31.24
CA THR A 426 6.84 15.81 32.54
C THR A 426 5.73 15.32 33.48
N THR A 427 4.74 14.57 32.99
CA THR A 427 3.58 14.13 33.78
C THR A 427 3.65 12.70 34.32
N THR A 428 4.59 11.87 33.86
CA THR A 428 4.75 10.48 34.32
C THR A 428 6.22 10.03 34.35
N TRP A 429 6.70 9.79 35.58
CA TRP A 429 7.98 9.16 35.97
C TRP A 429 9.26 10.01 35.89
N TRP A 430 9.75 10.37 37.07
CA TRP A 430 10.98 11.13 37.38
C TRP A 430 12.33 10.44 37.02
N TRP A 431 12.34 9.43 36.15
CA TRP A 431 13.51 8.57 35.90
C TRP A 431 13.93 8.47 34.43
N GLY A 432 13.52 9.41 33.58
CA GLY A 432 13.76 9.36 32.13
C GLY A 432 15.15 9.83 31.65
N CYS A 433 15.93 10.58 32.44
CA CYS A 433 17.18 11.20 31.97
C CYS A 433 18.26 11.29 33.07
N THR A 434 19.22 10.37 33.06
CA THR A 434 20.53 10.58 33.70
C THR A 434 21.51 11.14 32.66
N GLN A 435 21.80 12.44 32.74
CA GLN A 435 22.94 13.04 32.05
C GLN A 435 24.24 12.44 32.63
N PRO A 436 25.14 11.83 31.82
CA PRO A 436 26.45 11.46 32.31
C PRO A 436 27.29 12.73 32.48
N GLY A 437 27.54 13.15 33.73
CA GLY A 437 28.57 14.15 34.05
C GLY A 437 28.13 15.48 34.67
N VAL A 438 26.88 15.64 35.11
CA VAL A 438 26.48 16.84 35.89
C VAL A 438 26.54 16.57 37.40
N ASN A 439 27.76 16.70 37.93
CA ASN A 439 28.11 17.00 39.32
C ASN A 439 27.45 16.19 40.45
N ASP A 440 28.20 15.21 40.96
CA ASP A 440 28.31 15.04 42.41
C ASP A 440 28.75 16.39 43.02
N GLY A 441 27.90 16.99 43.86
CA GLY A 441 28.16 18.26 44.54
C GLY A 441 27.43 18.29 45.88
N PRO A 442 28.08 18.67 46.99
CA PRO A 442 27.57 18.32 48.31
C PRO A 442 26.54 19.33 48.81
N ASP A 443 25.35 18.86 49.17
CA ASP A 443 24.71 19.25 50.43
C ASP A 443 23.63 18.23 50.82
N GLY A 444 23.59 17.89 52.12
CA GLY A 444 22.75 16.80 52.62
C GLY A 444 21.30 17.21 52.84
N ALA A 445 20.37 16.50 52.19
CA ALA A 445 18.96 16.47 52.57
C ALA A 445 18.60 15.06 53.05
N THR A 446 18.48 14.88 54.37
CA THR A 446 18.00 13.63 54.98
C THR A 446 16.52 13.40 54.65
N PRO A 447 16.08 12.15 54.39
CA PRO A 447 14.66 11.84 54.26
C PRO A 447 13.94 12.06 55.61
N PRO A 448 12.69 12.56 55.63
CA PRO A 448 11.91 12.63 56.85
C PRO A 448 11.50 11.22 57.33
N GLU A 449 11.73 10.95 58.62
CA GLU A 449 11.38 9.67 59.23
C GLU A 449 9.86 9.45 59.33
N HIS A 450 9.41 8.22 59.07
CA HIS A 450 8.09 7.76 59.50
C HIS A 450 8.04 7.67 61.03
N ASN A 451 7.07 8.35 61.65
CA ASN A 451 6.68 8.08 63.03
C ASN A 451 5.28 7.48 63.11
N LYS A 452 5.14 6.43 63.92
CA LYS A 452 3.89 5.67 64.14
C LYS A 452 2.97 6.40 65.12
N GLY A 453 1.66 6.22 64.96
CA GLY A 453 0.65 6.70 65.89
C GLY A 453 -0.71 6.13 65.53
N ASP A 454 -0.98 4.91 65.98
CA ASP A 454 -2.23 4.17 65.81
C ASP A 454 -3.10 4.40 67.06
N ASP A 455 -4.34 4.90 66.93
CA ASP A 455 -5.39 4.60 67.92
C ASP A 455 -6.84 4.77 67.40
N THR A 456 -7.59 3.69 67.62
CA THR A 456 -9.05 3.44 67.69
C THR A 456 -10.14 4.40 67.15
N THR A 457 -10.90 3.85 66.20
CA THR A 457 -12.38 3.76 66.10
C THR A 457 -13.29 4.53 67.08
N HIS A 458 -14.31 5.21 66.55
CA HIS A 458 -15.72 4.94 66.92
C HIS A 458 -16.77 5.47 65.91
N ASP A 459 -17.76 4.62 65.63
CA ASP A 459 -19.02 4.93 64.90
C ASP A 459 -19.94 5.91 65.65
N HIS A 460 -20.72 6.76 64.93
CA HIS A 460 -22.16 6.50 64.66
C HIS A 460 -23.00 7.70 64.13
N LYS A 461 -24.01 7.33 63.29
CA LYS A 461 -25.36 7.94 63.10
C LYS A 461 -25.60 9.15 62.16
N THR A 462 -26.37 8.83 61.12
CA THR A 462 -27.27 9.62 60.24
C THR A 462 -28.67 9.83 60.91
N PRO A 463 -29.73 10.37 60.25
CA PRO A 463 -29.88 11.42 59.21
C PRO A 463 -31.01 12.45 59.55
N VAL A 464 -31.42 13.32 58.60
CA VAL A 464 -32.82 13.56 58.09
C VAL A 464 -33.00 15.00 57.53
N GLY A 465 -33.64 15.16 56.36
CA GLY A 465 -34.14 16.48 55.89
C GLY A 465 -34.48 16.61 54.38
N THR A 466 -35.71 16.29 54.00
CA THR A 466 -36.40 16.59 52.70
C THR A 466 -37.81 17.16 53.04
N PRO A 467 -38.69 17.67 52.13
CA PRO A 467 -38.75 17.42 50.67
C PRO A 467 -39.27 18.55 49.71
N ALA A 468 -39.40 18.14 48.43
CA ALA A 468 -40.38 18.56 47.41
C ALA A 468 -40.16 19.91 46.66
N ALA A 469 -40.64 20.13 45.42
CA ALA A 469 -41.38 19.28 44.47
C ALA A 469 -41.20 19.73 42.99
N ASN A 470 -41.31 18.82 42.00
CA ASN A 470 -42.20 18.94 40.82
C ASN A 470 -42.10 17.75 39.84
N THR A 471 -43.19 17.52 39.09
CA THR A 471 -43.47 16.45 38.11
C THR A 471 -43.08 16.90 36.67
N GLU A 472 -43.03 16.10 35.58
CA GLU A 472 -43.62 14.81 35.18
C GLU A 472 -42.62 13.93 34.36
N SER A 473 -43.05 12.76 33.85
CA SER A 473 -42.31 11.82 32.98
C SER A 473 -43.18 11.43 31.75
N PRO A 474 -42.73 10.72 30.68
CA PRO A 474 -42.18 9.34 30.78
C PRO A 474 -41.14 8.89 29.72
N PHE A 475 -40.70 7.63 29.86
CA PHE A 475 -39.93 6.78 28.93
C PHE A 475 -38.44 7.06 28.65
N CYS A 476 -37.58 6.43 29.45
CA CYS A 476 -36.29 5.88 29.00
C CYS A 476 -36.02 4.52 29.66
N HIS A 477 -35.74 3.49 28.88
CA HIS A 477 -35.37 2.17 29.39
C HIS A 477 -33.86 2.09 29.66
N SER A 478 -33.50 1.83 30.93
CA SER A 478 -32.42 0.92 31.34
C SER A 478 -31.10 0.92 30.55
N LEU A 479 -30.10 1.67 31.04
CA LEU A 479 -28.67 1.40 30.81
C LEU A 479 -27.86 1.67 32.08
N SER A 480 -27.71 0.66 32.95
CA SER A 480 -26.89 0.74 34.17
C SER A 480 -26.48 -0.65 34.70
N ALA A 481 -25.59 -1.33 33.99
CA ALA A 481 -24.72 -2.38 34.52
C ALA A 481 -23.47 -2.49 33.62
N TYR A 482 -22.35 -2.99 34.15
CA TYR A 482 -21.07 -3.16 33.46
C TYR A 482 -20.31 -1.88 33.05
N ARG A 483 -19.96 -1.06 34.04
CA ARG A 483 -18.58 -0.53 34.13
C ARG A 483 -17.80 -1.36 35.17
N TYR A 484 -16.48 -1.41 35.02
CA TYR A 484 -15.53 -2.29 35.75
C TYR A 484 -15.50 -3.76 35.31
N HIS A 485 -14.87 -4.05 34.15
CA HIS A 485 -13.92 -5.16 33.96
C HIS A 485 -13.32 -5.10 32.53
N PHE A 486 -12.31 -4.25 32.29
CA PHE A 486 -11.42 -4.33 31.10
C PHE A 486 -10.15 -3.49 31.33
N ALA A 487 -9.20 -4.03 32.10
CA ALA A 487 -7.89 -3.40 32.34
C ALA A 487 -6.83 -4.43 32.80
N LEU A 488 -6.80 -5.63 32.19
CA LEU A 488 -5.82 -6.67 32.54
C LEU A 488 -5.66 -7.75 31.45
N SER A 489 -5.42 -7.32 30.21
CA SER A 489 -5.16 -8.21 29.07
C SER A 489 -4.35 -7.59 27.92
N MET A 490 -3.54 -6.56 28.20
CA MET A 490 -2.74 -5.84 27.19
C MET A 490 -1.26 -5.65 27.60
N LEU A 491 -0.67 -6.70 28.17
CA LEU A 491 0.73 -6.70 28.65
C LEU A 491 1.50 -8.00 28.28
N TYR A 492 1.03 -8.72 27.25
CA TYR A 492 1.62 -9.96 26.77
C TYR A 492 1.58 -10.04 25.22
N TYR A 493 2.10 -9.01 24.54
CA TYR A 493 2.41 -9.06 23.11
C TYR A 493 3.50 -8.04 22.70
N ILE A 494 4.59 -7.95 23.49
CA ILE A 494 5.86 -7.31 23.08
C ILE A 494 7.00 -8.20 23.57
N CYS A 495 7.31 -9.24 22.79
CA CYS A 495 8.58 -9.99 22.71
C CYS A 495 8.38 -11.32 21.96
N CYS A 496 8.37 -11.24 20.62
CA CYS A 496 8.78 -12.26 19.66
C CYS A 496 9.03 -11.55 18.33
#